data_AF-A0A314XV42-F1
#
_entry.id   AF-A0A314XV42-F1
#
_cell.length_a   1.000
_cell.length_b   1.000
_cell.length_c   1.000
_cell.angle_alpha   90.00
_cell.angle_beta   90.00
_cell.angle_gamma   90.00
#
_symmetry.space_group_name_H-M   'P 1'
#
loop_
_entity.id
_entity.type
_entity.pdbx_description
1 polymer ?
#
loop_
_entity_poly.entity_id
_entity_poly.type
_entity_poly.pdbx_seq_one_letter_code
_entity_poly.pdbx_strand_id
1 'polypeptide(L)'
;MEKCSFFQSKQHSGSAILLKVILFDMALLPQVYRGLDVGSAKPSPDDRQEVRIILLIFCTHLKDARQATRSILDSGRVPIVTGGTGLYLRWLIYGKPDVPKASPDIASEVYSELADLQKNEDWEAAVQLVVKAGDPKAQFLAANDCLVDHLHLHFKYPTILSRKQCDSSVVDRHDINPSTDVVEELKSKELDYDFICFFLSSKRVDLYRSIDCRCEDMLSGSDGILSEARWLLDSGLLPNSNSATRAIGYRQAMEYLLMCRQQGGSSPREFFNFLSEFQKASRNFAKRQLTWFRNESIYHWLDASKPLETVLNFIYDAYHDKSENLVVPESLRMKKELSSRREESELKGYRTQNRHFVRREDCSDILDWIRRTQA
;
A
#
# COMPACT_ATOMS: atom_id res chain seq x y z
N MET A 1 8.51 19.93 4.47
CA MET A 1 9.37 20.83 5.27
C MET A 1 10.55 20.14 5.98
N GLU A 2 10.47 19.60 7.20
CA GLU A 2 11.70 19.16 7.95
C GLU A 2 12.49 17.99 7.32
N LYS A 3 11.86 17.17 6.45
CA LYS A 3 12.49 15.97 5.87
C LYS A 3 13.44 16.26 4.70
N CYS A 4 13.23 17.35 3.97
CA CYS A 4 14.03 17.71 2.79
C CYS A 4 15.20 18.63 3.14
N SER A 5 15.03 19.50 4.13
CA SER A 5 16.04 20.47 4.58
C SER A 5 17.26 19.84 5.25
N PHE A 6 17.12 18.67 5.88
CA PHE A 6 18.23 17.97 6.54
C PHE A 6 19.30 17.46 5.56
N PHE A 7 18.90 16.89 4.42
CA PHE A 7 19.87 16.43 3.41
C PHE A 7 20.58 17.60 2.71
N GLN A 8 19.98 18.81 2.73
CA GLN A 8 20.60 20.03 2.23
C GLN A 8 21.58 20.66 3.23
N SER A 9 21.33 20.62 4.55
CA SER A 9 22.25 21.21 5.53
C SER A 9 23.63 20.52 5.53
N LYS A 10 23.67 19.20 5.25
CA LYS A 10 24.92 18.45 5.02
C LYS A 10 25.57 18.73 3.66
N GLN A 11 24.92 19.39 2.70
CA GLN A 11 25.55 19.83 1.45
C GLN A 11 26.59 20.94 1.70
N HIS A 12 26.45 21.73 2.77
CA HIS A 12 27.40 22.78 3.10
C HIS A 12 28.71 22.28 3.76
N SER A 13 28.82 20.99 4.09
CA SER A 13 30.04 20.43 4.71
C SER A 13 30.95 19.63 3.75
N GLY A 14 30.85 19.82 2.43
CA GLY A 14 31.87 19.39 1.47
C GLY A 14 31.74 17.99 0.85
N SER A 15 30.70 17.22 1.18
CA SER A 15 30.39 15.93 0.53
C SER A 15 28.97 15.95 -0.04
N ALA A 16 28.77 16.65 -1.15
CA ALA A 16 27.46 16.79 -1.78
C ALA A 16 27.06 15.52 -2.55
N ILE A 17 26.38 14.58 -1.89
CA ILE A 17 25.59 13.58 -2.60
C ILE A 17 24.33 14.28 -3.10
N LEU A 18 24.24 14.53 -4.41
CA LEU A 18 22.98 14.91 -5.03
C LEU A 18 22.02 13.70 -4.96
N LEU A 19 21.23 13.62 -3.91
CA LEU A 19 20.18 12.62 -3.78
C LEU A 19 19.04 12.94 -4.76
N LYS A 20 18.64 11.95 -5.57
CA LYS A 20 17.36 12.00 -6.31
C LYS A 20 16.46 10.94 -5.68
N VAL A 21 15.36 11.37 -5.09
CA VAL A 21 14.37 10.47 -4.51
C VAL A 21 13.43 9.99 -5.61
N ILE A 22 13.39 8.69 -5.85
CA ILE A 22 12.31 8.06 -6.61
C ILE A 22 11.22 7.67 -5.61
N LEU A 23 10.15 8.46 -5.54
CA LEU A 23 9.02 8.11 -4.70
C LEU A 23 8.21 7.00 -5.38
N PHE A 24 8.25 5.79 -4.82
CA PHE A 24 7.47 4.62 -5.25
C PHE A 24 6.29 4.35 -4.32
N ASP A 25 5.44 5.33 -4.08
CA ASP A 25 4.30 5.08 -3.19
C ASP A 25 3.10 4.53 -3.98
N MET A 26 3.16 3.22 -4.24
CA MET A 26 2.12 2.47 -4.96
C MET A 26 0.98 2.01 -4.05
N ALA A 27 0.97 2.36 -2.76
CA ALA A 27 -0.16 2.05 -1.88
C ALA A 27 -1.42 2.79 -2.33
N LEU A 28 -1.23 3.84 -3.13
CA LEU A 28 -2.27 4.69 -3.63
C LEU A 28 -2.06 4.76 -5.13
N LEU A 29 -2.60 3.79 -5.88
CA LEU A 29 -2.88 3.98 -7.32
C LEU A 29 -3.39 5.41 -7.61
N PRO A 30 -4.23 6.04 -6.75
CA PRO A 30 -4.54 7.47 -6.79
C PRO A 30 -3.36 8.44 -6.93
N GLN A 31 -2.20 8.19 -6.30
CA GLN A 31 -1.09 9.14 -6.33
C GLN A 31 -0.56 9.42 -7.75
N VAL A 32 -0.80 8.51 -8.69
CA VAL A 32 -0.37 8.73 -10.08
C VAL A 32 -1.46 9.40 -10.92
N TYR A 33 -2.71 9.37 -10.48
CA TYR A 33 -3.78 10.08 -11.16
C TYR A 33 -3.68 11.58 -10.85
N ARG A 34 -3.83 12.38 -11.90
CA ARG A 34 -3.92 13.83 -11.78
C ARG A 34 -5.23 14.20 -11.07
N GLY A 35 -5.19 15.12 -10.12
CA GLY A 35 -6.37 15.56 -9.36
C GLY A 35 -6.78 14.66 -8.20
N LEU A 36 -6.05 13.56 -7.97
CA LEU A 36 -6.18 12.70 -6.78
C LEU A 36 -4.95 12.91 -5.90
N ASP A 37 -4.94 13.97 -5.10
CA ASP A 37 -3.80 14.44 -4.32
C ASP A 37 -4.03 14.20 -2.82
N VAL A 38 -5.16 14.67 -2.27
CA VAL A 38 -5.48 14.64 -0.83
C VAL A 38 -5.72 13.23 -0.33
N GLY A 39 -6.68 12.50 -0.90
CA GLY A 39 -6.98 11.13 -0.47
C GLY A 39 -5.82 10.16 -0.69
N SER A 40 -4.88 10.57 -1.55
CA SER A 40 -3.67 9.82 -1.87
C SER A 40 -2.45 10.25 -1.03
N ALA A 41 -2.57 11.25 -0.15
CA ALA A 41 -1.45 11.83 0.59
C ALA A 41 -0.24 12.17 -0.30
N LYS A 42 -0.49 12.66 -1.51
CA LYS A 42 0.58 13.03 -2.45
C LYS A 42 1.37 14.20 -1.87
N PRO A 43 2.71 14.20 -1.98
CA PRO A 43 3.52 15.35 -1.55
C PRO A 43 3.01 16.64 -2.19
N SER A 44 3.08 17.75 -1.46
CA SER A 44 2.65 19.05 -1.97
C SER A 44 3.46 19.47 -3.20
N PRO A 45 2.97 20.41 -4.04
CA PRO A 45 3.77 20.98 -5.13
C PRO A 45 5.12 21.54 -4.66
N ASP A 46 5.16 22.15 -3.47
CA ASP A 46 6.39 22.71 -2.88
C ASP A 46 7.38 21.59 -2.51
N ASP A 47 6.91 20.52 -1.84
CA ASP A 47 7.77 19.37 -1.52
C ASP A 47 8.32 18.70 -2.80
N ARG A 48 7.56 18.72 -3.92
CA ARG A 48 8.00 18.18 -5.23
C ARG A 48 9.02 19.05 -5.96
N GLN A 49 9.13 20.33 -5.60
CA GLN A 49 10.15 21.23 -6.13
C GLN A 49 11.48 21.09 -5.37
N GLU A 50 11.43 20.89 -4.05
CA GLU A 50 12.62 20.75 -3.21
C GLU A 50 13.44 19.48 -3.54
N VAL A 51 12.75 18.40 -3.88
CA VAL A 51 13.37 17.13 -4.28
C VAL A 51 12.72 16.66 -5.57
N ARG A 52 13.53 16.32 -6.58
CA ARG A 52 13.02 15.76 -7.83
C ARG A 52 12.42 14.38 -7.57
N ILE A 53 11.12 14.36 -7.33
CA ILE A 53 10.31 13.16 -7.11
C ILE A 53 9.84 12.62 -8.46
N ILE A 54 10.19 11.36 -8.76
CA ILE A 54 9.66 10.63 -9.91
C ILE A 54 8.54 9.71 -9.42
N LEU A 55 7.28 10.07 -9.71
CA LEU A 55 6.09 9.24 -9.47
C LEU A 55 5.89 8.30 -10.68
N LEU A 56 5.99 7.00 -10.47
CA LEU A 56 5.83 6.00 -11.53
C LEU A 56 4.54 5.19 -11.34
N ILE A 57 4.08 4.49 -12.40
CA ILE A 57 3.02 3.46 -12.32
C ILE A 57 3.69 2.10 -12.50
N PHE A 58 3.74 1.26 -11.47
CA PHE A 58 4.50 0.00 -11.54
C PHE A 58 3.81 -1.10 -12.36
N CYS A 59 2.47 -1.07 -12.44
CA CYS A 59 1.68 -2.10 -13.12
C CYS A 59 1.97 -2.20 -14.63
N THR A 60 2.29 -1.08 -15.27
CA THR A 60 2.67 -1.03 -16.69
C THR A 60 4.18 -0.98 -16.87
N HIS A 61 4.94 -0.54 -15.86
CA HIS A 61 6.31 -0.09 -16.07
C HIS A 61 7.33 -0.41 -14.95
N LEU A 62 7.39 -1.66 -14.46
CA LEU A 62 8.60 -2.12 -13.72
C LEU A 62 9.89 -1.85 -14.52
N LYS A 63 9.80 -1.88 -15.86
CA LYS A 63 10.89 -1.49 -16.76
C LYS A 63 11.28 -0.02 -16.54
N ASP A 64 10.34 0.91 -16.52
CA ASP A 64 10.63 2.33 -16.31
C ASP A 64 11.17 2.59 -14.91
N ALA A 65 10.70 1.85 -13.90
CA ALA A 65 11.24 1.90 -12.55
C ALA A 65 12.74 1.59 -12.52
N ARG A 66 13.12 0.45 -13.12
CA ARG A 66 14.52 0.03 -13.18
C ARG A 66 15.35 0.90 -14.11
N GLN A 67 14.76 1.41 -15.19
CA GLN A 67 15.41 2.37 -16.08
C GLN A 67 15.67 3.71 -15.37
N ALA A 68 14.72 4.19 -14.57
CA ALA A 68 14.89 5.39 -13.75
C ALA A 68 15.99 5.18 -12.71
N THR A 69 15.99 4.04 -12.01
CA THR A 69 17.07 3.65 -11.09
C THR A 69 18.42 3.69 -11.78
N ARG A 70 18.55 3.04 -12.95
CA ARG A 70 19.79 3.03 -13.73
C ARG A 70 20.22 4.43 -14.17
N SER A 71 19.31 5.24 -14.70
CA SER A 71 19.60 6.63 -15.10
C SER A 71 20.08 7.51 -13.94
N ILE A 72 19.56 7.28 -12.72
CA ILE A 72 20.02 8.00 -11.53
C ILE A 72 21.42 7.57 -11.14
N LEU A 73 21.69 6.26 -11.12
CA LEU A 73 23.02 5.71 -10.85
C LEU A 73 24.05 6.18 -11.88
N ASP A 74 23.72 6.13 -13.16
CA ASP A 74 24.57 6.61 -14.27
C ASP A 74 24.90 8.11 -14.14
N SER A 75 24.04 8.88 -13.44
CA SER A 75 24.29 10.29 -13.14
C SER A 75 25.12 10.53 -11.87
N GLY A 76 25.70 9.49 -11.27
CA GLY A 76 26.50 9.55 -10.05
C GLY A 76 25.68 9.84 -8.78
N ARG A 77 24.39 9.48 -8.78
CA ARG A 77 23.44 9.77 -7.71
C ARG A 77 22.85 8.50 -7.11
N VAL A 78 22.36 8.61 -5.89
CA VAL A 78 21.75 7.49 -5.18
C VAL A 78 20.22 7.51 -5.37
N PRO A 79 19.63 6.44 -5.93
CA PRO A 79 18.18 6.30 -6.02
C PRO A 79 17.60 5.90 -4.66
N ILE A 80 16.78 6.76 -4.07
CA ILE A 80 15.98 6.40 -2.88
C ILE A 80 14.60 5.96 -3.35
N VAL A 81 14.17 4.76 -2.98
CA VAL A 81 12.84 4.19 -3.28
C VAL A 81 11.99 4.24 -2.01
N THR A 82 10.88 4.96 -2.02
CA THR A 82 9.97 5.02 -0.85
C THR A 82 8.59 4.50 -1.20
N GLY A 83 7.98 3.64 -0.38
CA GLY A 83 6.62 3.18 -0.63
C GLY A 83 6.08 2.21 0.41
N GLY A 84 4.77 2.02 0.42
CA GLY A 84 4.10 1.14 1.38
C GLY A 84 3.69 -0.25 0.86
N THR A 85 3.81 -0.52 -0.44
CA THR A 85 3.27 -1.75 -1.05
C THR A 85 4.35 -2.82 -1.24
N GLY A 86 4.38 -3.78 -0.30
CA GLY A 86 5.40 -4.82 -0.25
C GLY A 86 5.56 -5.64 -1.54
N LEU A 87 4.47 -5.97 -2.23
CA LEU A 87 4.51 -6.73 -3.49
C LEU A 87 5.35 -6.04 -4.58
N TYR A 88 5.18 -4.73 -4.77
CA TYR A 88 5.91 -3.99 -5.81
C TYR A 88 7.37 -3.76 -5.44
N LEU A 89 7.66 -3.47 -4.16
CA LEU A 89 9.04 -3.38 -3.68
C LEU A 89 9.75 -4.73 -3.85
N ARG A 90 9.05 -5.84 -3.58
CA ARG A 90 9.56 -7.18 -3.82
C ARG A 90 9.89 -7.41 -5.30
N TRP A 91 9.02 -6.99 -6.22
CA TRP A 91 9.31 -7.08 -7.67
C TRP A 91 10.44 -6.15 -8.12
N LEU A 92 10.64 -5.01 -7.47
CA LEU A 92 11.78 -4.14 -7.76
C LEU A 92 13.10 -4.80 -7.34
N ILE A 93 13.11 -5.41 -6.15
CA ILE A 93 14.28 -6.04 -5.54
C ILE A 93 14.63 -7.36 -6.25
N TYR A 94 13.67 -8.29 -6.32
CA TYR A 94 13.91 -9.67 -6.78
C TYR A 94 13.50 -9.92 -8.24
N GLY A 95 12.98 -8.90 -8.92
CA GLY A 95 12.39 -9.03 -10.24
C GLY A 95 10.93 -9.50 -10.20
N LYS A 96 10.20 -9.25 -11.30
CA LYS A 96 8.84 -9.77 -11.47
C LYS A 96 8.92 -11.25 -11.85
N PRO A 97 8.12 -12.14 -11.22
CA PRO A 97 8.01 -13.52 -11.66
C PRO A 97 7.63 -13.59 -13.15
N ASP A 98 8.28 -14.47 -13.90
CA ASP A 98 8.00 -14.66 -15.32
C ASP A 98 6.67 -15.42 -15.47
N VAL A 99 5.59 -14.65 -15.56
CA VAL A 99 4.23 -15.17 -15.65
C VAL A 99 3.62 -14.71 -16.98
N PRO A 100 3.18 -15.63 -17.85
CA PRO A 100 2.50 -15.25 -19.09
C PRO A 100 1.27 -14.41 -18.77
N LYS A 101 1.12 -13.28 -19.48
CA LYS A 101 -0.11 -12.49 -19.41
C LYS A 101 -1.23 -13.27 -20.09
N ALA A 102 -2.39 -13.38 -19.46
CA ALA A 102 -3.58 -13.92 -20.10
C ALA A 102 -3.96 -13.06 -21.33
N SER A 103 -4.47 -13.71 -22.38
CA SER A 103 -5.02 -12.98 -23.54
C SER A 103 -6.27 -12.19 -23.12
N PRO A 104 -6.58 -11.07 -23.79
CA PRO A 104 -7.78 -10.28 -23.49
C PRO A 104 -9.07 -11.09 -23.57
N ASP A 105 -9.14 -12.02 -24.52
CA ASP A 105 -10.31 -12.88 -24.75
C ASP A 105 -10.52 -13.85 -23.58
N ILE A 106 -9.45 -14.52 -23.13
CA ILE A 106 -9.50 -15.43 -21.97
C ILE A 106 -9.85 -14.66 -20.70
N ALA A 107 -9.27 -13.47 -20.51
CA ALA A 107 -9.60 -12.64 -19.35
C ALA A 107 -11.09 -12.24 -19.37
N SER A 108 -11.64 -11.85 -20.52
CA SER A 108 -13.04 -11.45 -20.65
C SER A 108 -14.01 -12.60 -20.40
N GLU A 109 -13.72 -13.79 -20.92
CA GLU A 109 -14.54 -15.00 -20.71
C GLU A 109 -14.59 -15.37 -19.23
N VAL A 110 -13.43 -15.40 -18.58
CA VAL A 110 -13.32 -15.64 -17.14
C VAL A 110 -14.04 -14.56 -16.32
N TYR A 111 -13.93 -13.28 -16.70
CA TYR A 111 -14.63 -12.21 -15.99
C TYR A 111 -16.15 -12.35 -16.08
N SER A 112 -16.67 -12.85 -17.22
CA SER A 112 -18.09 -13.14 -17.37
C SER A 112 -18.51 -14.29 -16.46
N GLU A 113 -17.77 -15.40 -16.46
CA GLU A 113 -18.07 -16.54 -15.59
C GLU A 113 -17.99 -16.17 -14.09
N LEU A 114 -16.98 -15.39 -13.70
CA LEU A 114 -16.84 -14.91 -12.33
C LEU A 114 -17.94 -13.92 -11.92
N ALA A 115 -18.42 -13.09 -12.84
CA ALA A 115 -19.52 -12.15 -12.56
C ALA A 115 -20.83 -12.91 -12.25
N ASP A 116 -21.11 -13.98 -12.99
CA ASP A 116 -22.28 -14.82 -12.75
C ASP A 116 -22.18 -15.57 -11.41
N LEU A 117 -20.99 -16.09 -11.08
CA LEU A 117 -20.75 -16.75 -9.79
C LEU A 117 -20.83 -15.76 -8.62
N GLN A 118 -20.30 -14.56 -8.76
CA GLN A 118 -20.38 -13.50 -7.76
C GLN A 118 -21.84 -13.06 -7.53
N LYS A 119 -22.65 -12.99 -8.58
CA LYS A 119 -24.07 -12.65 -8.48
C LYS A 119 -24.88 -13.72 -7.75
N ASN A 120 -24.48 -14.99 -7.88
CA ASN A 120 -25.16 -16.12 -7.26
C ASN A 120 -24.57 -16.51 -5.88
N GLU A 121 -23.56 -15.79 -5.40
CA GLU A 121 -22.81 -16.07 -4.16
C GLU A 121 -22.21 -17.49 -4.09
N ASP A 122 -21.97 -18.13 -5.25
CA ASP A 122 -21.46 -19.50 -5.35
C ASP A 122 -19.92 -19.52 -5.37
N TRP A 123 -19.34 -19.22 -4.19
CA TRP A 123 -17.89 -19.16 -4.00
C TRP A 123 -17.20 -20.52 -4.07
N GLU A 124 -17.95 -21.60 -3.80
CA GLU A 124 -17.43 -22.96 -3.84
C GLU A 124 -17.22 -23.39 -5.29
N ALA A 125 -18.14 -23.07 -6.20
CA ALA A 125 -17.94 -23.24 -7.64
C ALA A 125 -16.76 -22.39 -8.16
N ALA A 126 -16.58 -21.16 -7.66
CA ALA A 126 -15.43 -20.33 -8.05
C ALA A 126 -14.08 -20.93 -7.62
N VAL A 127 -13.99 -21.52 -6.41
CA VAL A 127 -12.80 -22.26 -5.96
C VAL A 127 -12.53 -23.47 -6.86
N GLN A 128 -13.57 -24.24 -7.19
CA GLN A 128 -13.44 -25.41 -8.03
C GLN A 128 -12.97 -25.07 -9.45
N LEU A 129 -13.37 -23.93 -10.01
CA LEU A 129 -12.85 -23.46 -11.30
C LEU A 129 -11.34 -23.21 -11.26
N VAL A 130 -10.80 -22.63 -10.19
CA VAL A 130 -9.35 -22.40 -10.04
C VAL A 130 -8.59 -23.71 -9.85
N VAL A 131 -9.14 -24.62 -9.03
CA VAL A 131 -8.57 -25.96 -8.85
C VAL A 131 -8.52 -26.70 -10.19
N LYS A 132 -9.61 -26.65 -10.96
CA LYS A 132 -9.69 -27.25 -12.30
C LYS A 132 -8.76 -26.58 -13.31
N ALA A 133 -8.50 -25.28 -13.16
CA ALA A 133 -7.56 -24.52 -13.98
C ALA A 133 -6.08 -24.83 -13.67
N GLY A 134 -5.79 -25.69 -12.69
CA GLY A 134 -4.44 -26.22 -12.45
C GLY A 134 -3.74 -25.67 -11.21
N ASP A 135 -4.47 -25.05 -10.27
CA ASP A 135 -3.94 -24.71 -8.94
C ASP A 135 -4.67 -25.48 -7.83
N PRO A 136 -4.23 -26.70 -7.50
CA PRO A 136 -4.85 -27.52 -6.47
C PRO A 136 -4.75 -26.90 -5.07
N LYS A 137 -3.92 -25.86 -4.86
CA LYS A 137 -3.84 -25.16 -3.58
C LYS A 137 -4.98 -24.15 -3.40
N ALA A 138 -5.71 -23.83 -4.45
CA ALA A 138 -6.87 -22.94 -4.39
C ALA A 138 -7.99 -23.48 -3.49
N GLN A 139 -8.04 -24.81 -3.27
CA GLN A 139 -8.97 -25.45 -2.32
C GLN A 139 -8.80 -24.99 -0.86
N PHE A 140 -7.65 -24.41 -0.52
CA PHE A 140 -7.36 -23.89 0.81
C PHE A 140 -7.63 -22.38 0.95
N LEU A 141 -8.06 -21.71 -0.13
CA LEU A 141 -8.45 -20.30 -0.08
C LEU A 141 -9.80 -20.19 0.64
N ALA A 142 -9.89 -19.30 1.64
CA ALA A 142 -11.13 -19.07 2.36
C ALA A 142 -12.17 -18.41 1.44
N ALA A 143 -13.38 -18.99 1.39
CA ALA A 143 -14.53 -18.67 0.51
C ALA A 143 -15.10 -17.22 0.56
N ASN A 144 -14.35 -16.25 1.08
CA ASN A 144 -14.77 -14.86 1.27
C ASN A 144 -14.11 -13.92 0.23
N ASP A 145 -14.42 -12.61 0.26
CA ASP A 145 -13.90 -11.54 -0.63
C ASP A 145 -12.39 -11.61 -0.99
N CYS A 146 -11.55 -12.19 -0.13
CA CYS A 146 -10.14 -12.44 -0.43
C CYS A 146 -9.92 -13.38 -1.64
N LEU A 147 -10.89 -14.22 -1.99
CA LEU A 147 -10.87 -15.08 -3.15
C LEU A 147 -11.02 -14.29 -4.44
N VAL A 148 -11.85 -13.23 -4.51
CA VAL A 148 -12.04 -12.41 -5.73
C VAL A 148 -10.77 -11.66 -6.11
N ASP A 149 -10.06 -11.11 -5.11
CA ASP A 149 -8.77 -10.45 -5.32
C ASP A 149 -7.67 -11.46 -5.69
N HIS A 150 -7.69 -12.66 -5.10
CA HIS A 150 -6.80 -13.77 -5.48
C HIS A 150 -7.08 -14.28 -6.89
N LEU A 151 -8.35 -14.44 -7.26
CA LEU A 151 -8.84 -14.83 -8.58
C LEU A 151 -8.44 -13.79 -9.63
N HIS A 152 -8.61 -12.49 -9.34
CA HIS A 152 -8.13 -11.41 -10.22
C HIS A 152 -6.62 -11.49 -10.43
N LEU A 153 -5.84 -11.79 -9.40
CA LEU A 153 -4.40 -11.97 -9.53
C LEU A 153 -4.06 -13.27 -10.29
N HIS A 154 -4.77 -14.36 -10.01
CA HIS A 154 -4.58 -15.67 -10.61
C HIS A 154 -4.89 -15.61 -12.10
N PHE A 155 -6.03 -15.10 -12.53
CA PHE A 155 -6.38 -15.02 -13.94
C PHE A 155 -5.60 -13.95 -14.71
N LYS A 156 -5.14 -12.89 -14.05
CA LYS A 156 -4.25 -11.89 -14.68
C LYS A 156 -2.79 -12.36 -14.74
N TYR A 157 -2.41 -13.29 -13.85
CA TYR A 157 -1.07 -13.86 -13.71
C TYR A 157 -1.16 -15.37 -13.32
N PRO A 158 -1.53 -16.27 -14.26
CA PRO A 158 -1.92 -17.67 -14.01
C PRO A 158 -0.88 -18.55 -13.31
N THR A 159 0.38 -18.12 -13.25
CA THR A 159 1.50 -18.94 -12.78
C THR A 159 2.10 -18.46 -11.46
N ILE A 160 1.52 -17.46 -10.77
CA ILE A 160 2.03 -17.06 -9.44
C ILE A 160 1.94 -18.21 -8.42
N LEU A 161 1.14 -19.26 -8.69
CA LEU A 161 1.05 -20.47 -7.88
C LEU A 161 1.29 -21.81 -8.60
N SER A 162 1.37 -21.83 -9.93
CA SER A 162 1.45 -23.08 -10.69
C SER A 162 2.89 -23.41 -11.09
N ARG A 163 3.52 -24.30 -10.31
CA ARG A 163 4.85 -24.87 -10.55
C ARG A 163 4.83 -25.65 -11.88
N LYS A 164 5.75 -25.34 -12.80
CA LYS A 164 6.01 -26.16 -13.98
C LYS A 164 6.33 -27.60 -13.54
N GLN A 165 5.49 -28.53 -13.99
CA GLN A 165 5.77 -29.95 -13.99
C GLN A 165 6.89 -30.19 -15.01
N CYS A 166 8.04 -30.69 -14.56
CA CYS A 166 9.01 -31.33 -15.43
C CYS A 166 9.27 -32.71 -14.84
N ASP A 167 9.07 -33.72 -15.68
CA ASP A 167 9.17 -35.14 -15.37
C ASP A 167 10.52 -35.52 -14.74
N SER A 168 10.47 -36.18 -13.58
CA SER A 168 11.14 -37.46 -13.36
C SER A 168 10.69 -38.05 -12.02
N SER A 169 10.24 -39.30 -12.09
CA SER A 169 9.87 -40.20 -11.00
C SER A 169 10.89 -40.26 -9.85
N VAL A 170 10.41 -40.24 -8.61
CA VAL A 170 10.54 -41.30 -7.58
C VAL A 170 9.91 -40.79 -6.27
N VAL A 171 9.19 -41.70 -5.62
CA VAL A 171 8.40 -41.55 -4.39
C VAL A 171 9.28 -41.16 -3.20
N ASP A 172 8.90 -40.12 -2.44
CA ASP A 172 8.88 -40.24 -0.97
C ASP A 172 7.92 -39.23 -0.30
N ARG A 173 7.26 -39.71 0.76
CA ARG A 173 6.25 -39.01 1.54
C ARG A 173 6.92 -38.27 2.69
N HIS A 174 6.89 -36.94 2.71
CA HIS A 174 7.00 -36.19 3.97
C HIS A 174 6.25 -34.85 3.91
N ASP A 175 5.47 -34.60 4.96
CA ASP A 175 4.72 -33.38 5.28
C ASP A 175 5.58 -32.11 5.18
N ILE A 176 5.19 -31.15 4.33
CA ILE A 176 5.75 -29.79 4.36
C ILE A 176 4.64 -28.74 4.14
N ASN A 177 4.56 -27.82 5.09
CA ASN A 177 3.68 -26.66 5.19
C ASN A 177 3.74 -25.72 3.95
N PRO A 178 2.62 -25.15 3.45
CA PRO A 178 2.66 -24.25 2.30
C PRO A 178 2.81 -22.78 2.76
N SER A 179 4.04 -22.27 2.82
CA SER A 179 4.33 -20.82 2.67
C SER A 179 5.80 -20.49 2.43
N THR A 180 6.72 -21.46 2.56
CA THR A 180 8.16 -21.21 2.59
C THR A 180 8.85 -21.33 1.22
N ASP A 181 8.35 -22.19 0.33
CA ASP A 181 9.13 -22.63 -0.84
C ASP A 181 9.32 -21.56 -1.93
N VAL A 182 8.33 -20.69 -2.18
CA VAL A 182 8.47 -19.59 -3.17
C VAL A 182 9.40 -18.49 -2.65
N VAL A 183 9.53 -18.39 -1.32
CA VAL A 183 10.40 -17.41 -0.67
C VAL A 183 11.86 -17.86 -0.74
N GLU A 184 12.14 -19.17 -0.81
CA GLU A 184 13.51 -19.70 -0.91
C GLU A 184 14.07 -19.68 -2.34
N GLU A 185 13.27 -19.98 -3.37
CA GLU A 185 13.74 -19.95 -4.78
C GLU A 185 14.08 -18.54 -5.30
N LEU A 186 13.50 -17.47 -4.74
CA LEU A 186 13.83 -16.09 -5.10
C LEU A 186 15.01 -15.51 -4.31
N LYS A 187 15.39 -16.13 -3.19
CA LYS A 187 16.52 -15.69 -2.35
C LYS A 187 17.89 -16.08 -2.90
N SER A 188 17.94 -17.07 -3.79
CA SER A 188 19.16 -17.59 -4.41
C SER A 188 19.53 -16.91 -5.73
N LYS A 189 18.78 -15.91 -6.18
CA LYS A 189 19.16 -15.07 -7.32
C LYS A 189 20.09 -13.95 -6.88
N GLU A 190 21.21 -13.79 -7.58
CA GLU A 190 22.01 -12.57 -7.49
C GLU A 190 21.14 -11.36 -7.78
N LEU A 191 21.13 -10.39 -6.87
CA LEU A 191 20.38 -9.15 -7.02
C LEU A 191 21.09 -8.23 -8.01
N ASP A 192 20.32 -7.53 -8.83
CA ASP A 192 20.88 -6.60 -9.81
C ASP A 192 21.45 -5.32 -9.20
N TYR A 193 21.08 -5.03 -7.95
CA TYR A 193 21.51 -3.86 -7.21
C TYR A 193 21.76 -4.24 -5.76
N ASP A 194 22.64 -3.49 -5.09
CA ASP A 194 22.78 -3.52 -3.64
C ASP A 194 21.67 -2.66 -3.01
N PHE A 195 20.83 -3.31 -2.19
CA PHE A 195 19.64 -2.70 -1.60
C PHE A 195 19.79 -2.60 -0.08
N ILE A 196 19.83 -1.37 0.43
CA ILE A 196 19.66 -1.10 1.85
C ILE A 196 18.19 -0.77 2.12
N CYS A 197 17.46 -1.71 2.71
CA CYS A 197 16.02 -1.58 2.92
C CYS A 197 15.70 -1.20 4.37
N PHE A 198 14.97 -0.09 4.56
CA PHE A 198 14.48 0.35 5.86
C PHE A 198 12.95 0.30 5.92
N PHE A 199 12.41 -0.18 7.04
CA PHE A 199 10.98 -0.11 7.35
C PHE A 199 10.77 0.81 8.56
N LEU A 200 10.19 1.99 8.30
CA LEU A 200 9.90 2.99 9.34
C LEU A 200 8.54 2.69 9.98
N SER A 201 8.52 2.44 11.29
CA SER A 201 7.28 2.19 12.02
C SER A 201 7.32 2.80 13.42
N SER A 202 6.16 3.01 14.01
CA SER A 202 5.99 3.37 15.43
C SER A 202 5.19 2.28 16.15
N LYS A 203 4.97 2.47 17.46
CA LYS A 203 4.07 1.61 18.23
C LYS A 203 2.68 1.59 17.60
N ARG A 204 2.05 0.42 17.57
CA ARG A 204 0.83 0.21 16.78
C ARG A 204 -0.34 1.10 17.20
N VAL A 205 -0.47 1.40 18.50
CA VAL A 205 -1.49 2.32 19.02
C VAL A 205 -1.25 3.74 18.50
N ASP A 206 0.00 4.22 18.54
CA ASP A 206 0.35 5.56 18.06
C ASP A 206 0.22 5.68 16.54
N LEU A 207 0.55 4.61 15.81
CA LEU A 207 0.28 4.52 14.37
C LEU A 207 -1.22 4.59 14.08
N TYR A 208 -2.07 3.91 14.86
CA TYR A 208 -3.52 3.99 14.67
C TYR A 208 -4.05 5.40 14.97
N ARG A 209 -3.55 6.05 16.01
CA ARG A 209 -3.89 7.45 16.31
C ARG A 209 -3.50 8.39 15.16
N SER A 210 -2.30 8.25 14.61
CA SER A 210 -1.85 9.10 13.50
C SER A 210 -2.63 8.84 12.21
N ILE A 211 -2.99 7.59 11.93
CA ILE A 211 -3.88 7.23 10.82
C ILE A 211 -5.25 7.89 10.99
N ASP A 212 -5.83 7.82 12.19
CA ASP A 212 -7.15 8.37 12.46
C ASP A 212 -7.15 9.89 12.31
N CYS A 213 -6.15 10.57 12.88
CA CYS A 213 -5.97 12.02 12.72
C CYS A 213 -5.83 12.40 11.24
N ARG A 214 -5.01 11.66 10.48
CA ARG A 214 -4.83 11.93 9.05
C ARG A 214 -6.13 11.76 8.25
N CYS A 215 -6.98 10.81 8.61
CA CYS A 215 -8.29 10.66 7.96
C CYS A 215 -9.19 11.88 8.23
N GLU A 216 -9.12 12.46 9.43
CA GLU A 216 -9.82 13.71 9.73
C GLU A 216 -9.23 14.89 8.95
N ASP A 217 -7.89 15.02 8.92
CA ASP A 217 -7.20 16.09 8.18
C ASP A 217 -7.55 16.05 6.68
N MET A 218 -7.73 14.86 6.10
CA MET A 218 -8.16 14.69 4.70
C MET A 218 -9.60 15.17 4.43
N LEU A 219 -10.43 15.29 5.47
CA LEU A 219 -11.80 15.80 5.39
C LEU A 219 -11.90 17.28 5.75
N SER A 220 -10.87 17.85 6.37
CA SER A 220 -10.80 19.26 6.70
C SER A 220 -10.58 20.12 5.44
N GLY A 221 -11.27 21.26 5.36
CA GLY A 221 -11.12 22.23 4.28
C GLY A 221 -12.09 22.04 3.09
N SER A 222 -12.08 23.00 2.16
CA SER A 222 -12.95 23.02 0.97
C SER A 222 -12.49 22.08 -0.14
N ASP A 223 -11.19 21.78 -0.20
CA ASP A 223 -10.56 20.96 -1.23
C ASP A 223 -10.08 19.60 -0.67
N GLY A 224 -10.89 18.99 0.20
CA GLY A 224 -10.59 17.70 0.82
C GLY A 224 -10.92 16.48 -0.06
N ILE A 225 -10.78 15.28 0.52
CA ILE A 225 -11.05 14.01 -0.18
C ILE A 225 -12.48 13.90 -0.72
N LEU A 226 -13.47 14.54 -0.07
CA LEU A 226 -14.85 14.57 -0.55
C LEU A 226 -14.98 15.34 -1.88
N SER A 227 -14.20 16.41 -2.07
CA SER A 227 -14.18 17.17 -3.32
C SER A 227 -13.56 16.36 -4.46
N GLU A 228 -12.48 15.63 -4.19
CA GLU A 228 -11.88 14.71 -5.17
C GLU A 228 -12.82 13.53 -5.52
N ALA A 229 -13.46 12.95 -4.51
CA ALA A 229 -14.43 11.87 -4.69
C ALA A 229 -15.67 12.33 -5.47
N ARG A 230 -16.15 13.55 -5.21
CA ARG A 230 -17.21 14.19 -6.00
C ARG A 230 -16.79 14.30 -7.47
N TRP A 231 -15.58 14.80 -7.74
CA TRP A 231 -15.10 14.95 -9.11
C TRP A 231 -15.05 13.61 -9.86
N LEU A 232 -14.66 12.52 -9.20
CA LEU A 232 -14.71 11.17 -9.78
C LEU A 232 -16.15 10.76 -10.14
N LEU A 233 -17.11 11.00 -9.24
CA LEU A 233 -18.53 10.72 -9.48
C LEU A 233 -19.10 11.57 -10.62
N ASP A 234 -18.79 12.87 -10.65
CA ASP A 234 -19.24 13.82 -11.69
C ASP A 234 -18.65 13.48 -13.06
N SER A 235 -17.49 12.81 -13.08
CA SER A 235 -16.87 12.26 -14.29
C SER A 235 -17.51 10.94 -14.75
N GLY A 236 -18.58 10.48 -14.09
CA GLY A 236 -19.32 9.26 -14.44
C GLY A 236 -18.70 7.96 -13.91
N LEU A 237 -17.69 8.04 -13.03
CA LEU A 237 -17.09 6.85 -12.43
C LEU A 237 -17.90 6.39 -11.21
N LEU A 238 -18.12 5.08 -11.11
CA LEU A 238 -18.77 4.47 -9.95
C LEU A 238 -17.72 3.99 -8.92
N PRO A 239 -18.07 3.89 -7.63
CA PRO A 239 -17.24 3.19 -6.65
C PRO A 239 -16.89 1.80 -7.16
N ASN A 240 -15.68 1.35 -6.85
CA ASN A 240 -15.16 0.03 -7.23
C ASN A 240 -14.98 -0.25 -8.74
N SER A 241 -15.31 0.69 -9.63
CA SER A 241 -15.18 0.53 -11.09
C SER A 241 -13.75 0.35 -11.60
N ASN A 242 -12.75 0.90 -10.90
CA ASN A 242 -11.35 0.79 -11.28
C ASN A 242 -10.43 0.90 -10.06
N SER A 243 -9.13 0.79 -10.26
CA SER A 243 -8.14 0.88 -9.18
C SER A 243 -8.17 2.17 -8.37
N ALA A 244 -8.46 3.31 -9.00
CA ALA A 244 -8.53 4.59 -8.31
C ALA A 244 -9.77 4.66 -7.41
N THR A 245 -10.93 4.23 -7.93
CA THR A 245 -12.21 4.25 -7.18
C THR A 245 -12.31 3.14 -6.14
N ARG A 246 -11.47 2.09 -6.21
CA ARG A 246 -11.30 1.06 -5.17
C ARG A 246 -10.37 1.49 -4.04
N ALA A 247 -9.59 2.55 -4.22
CA ALA A 247 -8.60 2.95 -3.24
C ALA A 247 -9.25 3.41 -1.92
N ILE A 248 -8.55 3.15 -0.82
CA ILE A 248 -9.00 3.51 0.53
C ILE A 248 -9.12 5.03 0.63
N GLY A 249 -10.20 5.50 1.25
CA GLY A 249 -10.59 6.90 1.25
C GLY A 249 -11.56 7.20 0.12
N TYR A 250 -11.12 7.03 -1.13
CA TYR A 250 -11.97 7.30 -2.31
C TYR A 250 -13.20 6.41 -2.36
N ARG A 251 -13.04 5.09 -2.14
CA ARG A 251 -14.18 4.16 -2.14
C ARG A 251 -15.24 4.57 -1.12
N GLN A 252 -14.82 4.78 0.13
CA GLN A 252 -15.72 5.17 1.22
C GLN A 252 -16.37 6.53 0.95
N ALA A 253 -15.60 7.50 0.46
CA ALA A 253 -16.10 8.83 0.15
C ALA A 253 -17.11 8.82 -1.00
N MET A 254 -16.83 8.07 -2.07
CA MET A 254 -17.75 7.94 -3.21
C MET A 254 -19.04 7.20 -2.83
N GLU A 255 -18.94 6.10 -2.06
CA GLU A 255 -20.11 5.37 -1.53
C GLU A 255 -20.98 6.30 -0.65
N TYR A 256 -20.35 7.09 0.23
CA TYR A 256 -21.03 8.06 1.08
C TYR A 256 -21.72 9.17 0.26
N LEU A 257 -21.03 9.78 -0.71
CA LEU A 257 -21.61 10.85 -1.54
C LEU A 257 -22.75 10.35 -2.42
N LEU A 258 -22.68 9.13 -2.95
CA LEU A 258 -23.79 8.53 -3.69
C LEU A 258 -25.03 8.34 -2.83
N MET A 259 -24.86 7.86 -1.59
CA MET A 259 -25.94 7.78 -0.61
C MET A 259 -26.54 9.18 -0.36
N CYS A 260 -25.69 10.20 -0.22
CA CYS A 260 -26.15 11.58 -0.03
C CYS A 260 -26.98 12.11 -1.21
N ARG A 261 -26.57 11.82 -2.45
CA ARG A 261 -27.31 12.20 -3.68
C ARG A 261 -28.70 11.57 -3.72
N GLN A 262 -28.82 10.31 -3.31
CA GLN A 262 -30.10 9.59 -3.30
C GLN A 262 -31.06 10.12 -2.24
N GLN A 263 -30.54 10.62 -1.11
CA GLN A 263 -31.34 11.11 0.01
C GLN A 263 -31.55 12.64 0.00
N GLY A 264 -30.85 13.37 -0.87
CA GLY A 264 -30.86 14.84 -0.89
C GLY A 264 -30.09 15.51 0.25
N GLY A 265 -29.13 14.80 0.86
CA GLY A 265 -28.32 15.30 1.98
C GLY A 265 -27.75 14.21 2.87
N SER A 266 -27.22 14.59 4.03
CA SER A 266 -26.74 13.65 5.05
C SER A 266 -26.95 14.18 6.46
N SER A 267 -27.05 13.25 7.41
CA SER A 267 -27.08 13.51 8.85
C SER A 267 -25.70 13.38 9.50
N PRO A 268 -25.46 13.99 10.68
CA PRO A 268 -24.21 13.78 11.42
C PRO A 268 -23.89 12.31 11.67
N ARG A 269 -24.92 11.49 11.95
CA ARG A 269 -24.74 10.06 12.21
C ARG A 269 -24.14 9.33 11.01
N GLU A 270 -24.62 9.61 9.81
CA GLU A 270 -24.11 8.99 8.58
C GLU A 270 -22.69 9.45 8.27
N PHE A 271 -22.40 10.74 8.46
CA PHE A 271 -21.03 11.26 8.35
C PHE A 271 -20.06 10.54 9.29
N PHE A 272 -20.41 10.39 10.57
CA PHE A 272 -19.57 9.69 11.55
C PHE A 272 -19.42 8.20 11.23
N ASN A 273 -20.44 7.56 10.66
CA ASN A 273 -20.34 6.18 10.18
C ASN A 273 -19.34 6.07 9.02
N PHE A 274 -19.43 6.98 8.03
CA PHE A 274 -18.47 7.07 6.93
C PHE A 274 -17.03 7.27 7.45
N LEU A 275 -16.82 8.24 8.33
CA LEU A 275 -15.50 8.53 8.92
C LEU A 275 -14.93 7.31 9.66
N SER A 276 -15.76 6.63 10.45
CA SER A 276 -15.36 5.41 11.17
C SER A 276 -14.93 4.29 10.22
N GLU A 277 -15.67 4.04 9.14
CA GLU A 277 -15.29 3.01 8.15
C GLU A 277 -14.05 3.39 7.35
N PHE A 278 -13.86 4.69 7.03
CA PHE A 278 -12.64 5.17 6.39
C PHE A 278 -11.40 4.95 7.30
N GLN A 279 -11.48 5.36 8.56
CA GLN A 279 -10.41 5.15 9.54
C GLN A 279 -10.10 3.66 9.73
N LYS A 280 -11.13 2.83 9.89
CA LYS A 280 -11.01 1.37 10.03
C LYS A 280 -10.34 0.73 8.81
N ALA A 281 -10.75 1.10 7.60
CA ALA A 281 -10.13 0.62 6.37
C ALA A 281 -8.64 1.00 6.29
N SER A 282 -8.29 2.24 6.65
CA SER A 282 -6.91 2.73 6.70
C SER A 282 -6.06 1.97 7.72
N ARG A 283 -6.57 1.71 8.93
CA ARG A 283 -5.88 0.91 9.95
C ARG A 283 -5.70 -0.55 9.52
N ASN A 284 -6.70 -1.14 8.87
CA ASN A 284 -6.61 -2.50 8.34
C ASN A 284 -5.54 -2.62 7.25
N PHE A 285 -5.40 -1.59 6.41
CA PHE A 285 -4.33 -1.52 5.44
C PHE A 285 -2.95 -1.43 6.09
N ALA A 286 -2.75 -0.54 7.06
CA ALA A 286 -1.51 -0.46 7.82
C ALA A 286 -1.16 -1.78 8.53
N LYS A 287 -2.16 -2.48 9.08
CA LYS A 287 -1.99 -3.84 9.64
C LYS A 287 -1.48 -4.82 8.59
N ARG A 288 -2.05 -4.83 7.38
CA ARG A 288 -1.61 -5.70 6.28
C ARG A 288 -0.17 -5.39 5.85
N GLN A 289 0.20 -4.12 5.79
CA GLN A 289 1.58 -3.70 5.51
C GLN A 289 2.54 -4.23 6.57
N LEU A 290 2.23 -4.02 7.86
CA LEU A 290 3.04 -4.55 8.96
C LEU A 290 3.20 -6.07 8.87
N THR A 291 2.12 -6.81 8.61
CA THR A 291 2.17 -8.27 8.42
C THR A 291 3.07 -8.66 7.26
N TRP A 292 2.99 -7.96 6.12
CA TRP A 292 3.84 -8.25 4.96
C TRP A 292 5.32 -8.06 5.29
N PHE A 293 5.70 -6.87 5.75
CA PHE A 293 7.12 -6.53 5.97
C PHE A 293 7.76 -7.29 7.14
N ARG A 294 6.97 -7.89 8.04
CA ARG A 294 7.51 -8.77 9.09
C ARG A 294 8.18 -10.01 8.51
N ASN A 295 7.61 -10.52 7.41
CA ASN A 295 8.08 -11.73 6.72
C ASN A 295 9.18 -11.44 5.69
N GLU A 296 9.53 -10.16 5.48
CA GLU A 296 10.60 -9.74 4.58
C GLU A 296 11.89 -9.48 5.40
N SER A 297 12.87 -10.38 5.27
CA SER A 297 14.12 -10.33 6.05
C SER A 297 15.06 -9.21 5.64
N ILE A 298 14.97 -8.72 4.40
CA ILE A 298 15.83 -7.66 3.86
C ILE A 298 15.60 -6.30 4.54
N TYR A 299 14.47 -6.09 5.22
CA TYR A 299 14.14 -4.81 5.84
C TYR A 299 14.69 -4.68 7.26
N HIS A 300 15.44 -3.60 7.49
CA HIS A 300 15.85 -3.12 8.81
C HIS A 300 14.75 -2.22 9.42
N TRP A 301 14.22 -2.62 10.56
CA TRP A 301 13.09 -1.97 11.22
C TRP A 301 13.55 -0.80 12.10
N LEU A 302 13.11 0.42 11.80
CA LEU A 302 13.49 1.65 12.51
C LEU A 302 12.30 2.31 13.21
N ASP A 303 12.55 2.87 14.39
CA ASP A 303 11.56 3.55 15.21
C ASP A 303 11.34 4.98 14.73
N ALA A 304 10.26 5.15 13.97
CA ALA A 304 9.83 6.43 13.43
C ALA A 304 9.29 7.40 14.50
N SER A 305 9.13 6.96 15.76
CA SER A 305 8.81 7.88 16.87
C SER A 305 10.03 8.63 17.41
N LYS A 306 11.24 8.25 16.98
CA LYS A 306 12.49 8.95 17.34
C LYS A 306 12.62 10.26 16.57
N PRO A 307 13.45 11.21 17.06
CA PRO A 307 13.70 12.46 16.35
C PRO A 307 14.16 12.20 14.91
N LEU A 308 13.60 12.96 13.97
CA LEU A 308 13.83 12.78 12.53
C LEU A 308 15.33 12.79 12.19
N GLU A 309 16.08 13.73 12.74
CA GLU A 309 17.52 13.85 12.52
C GLU A 309 18.29 12.60 12.96
N THR A 310 17.86 11.95 14.05
CA THR A 310 18.50 10.71 14.53
C THR A 310 18.29 9.57 13.53
N VAL A 311 17.06 9.43 13.01
CA VAL A 311 16.75 8.41 12.00
C VAL A 311 17.49 8.69 10.69
N LEU A 312 17.53 9.95 10.25
CA LEU A 312 18.19 10.35 9.01
C LEU A 312 19.71 10.19 9.08
N ASN A 313 20.34 10.58 10.19
CA ASN A 313 21.76 10.35 10.41
C ASN A 313 22.10 8.86 10.33
N PHE A 314 21.30 8.00 10.98
CA PHE A 314 21.54 6.57 10.90
C PHE A 314 21.43 6.02 9.47
N ILE A 315 20.41 6.42 8.71
CA ILE A 315 20.26 6.00 7.30
C ILE A 315 21.44 6.50 6.45
N TYR A 316 21.89 7.74 6.69
CA TYR A 316 23.03 8.33 5.99
C TYR A 316 24.33 7.58 6.29
N ASP A 317 24.59 7.31 7.56
CA ASP A 317 25.80 6.60 8.01
C ASP A 317 25.78 5.15 7.51
N ALA A 318 24.63 4.48 7.56
CA ALA A 318 24.42 3.12 7.04
C ALA A 318 24.74 3.01 5.54
N TYR A 319 24.46 4.05 4.74
CA TYR A 319 24.80 4.08 3.33
C TYR A 319 26.31 4.23 3.07
N HIS A 320 27.03 4.90 3.96
CA HIS A 320 28.48 5.12 3.83
C HIS A 320 29.31 4.03 4.48
N ASP A 321 28.69 3.21 5.32
CA ASP A 321 29.34 2.05 5.91
C ASP A 321 29.62 1.01 4.81
N LYS A 322 30.88 0.59 4.71
CA LYS A 322 31.32 -0.45 3.78
C LYS A 322 31.28 -1.85 4.41
N SER A 323 30.78 -1.95 5.64
CA SER A 323 30.60 -3.23 6.32
C SER A 323 29.46 -4.03 5.69
N GLU A 324 29.64 -5.33 5.52
CA GLU A 324 28.61 -6.23 4.96
C GLU A 324 27.43 -6.45 5.94
N ASN A 325 27.57 -6.04 7.21
CA ASN A 325 26.59 -6.33 8.26
C ASN A 325 26.07 -5.04 8.90
N LEU A 326 25.01 -4.49 8.30
CA LEU A 326 24.29 -3.36 8.88
C LEU A 326 23.52 -3.77 10.14
N VAL A 327 23.90 -3.20 11.29
CA VAL A 327 23.24 -3.43 12.58
C VAL A 327 22.53 -2.18 13.06
N VAL A 328 21.21 -2.27 13.26
CA VAL A 328 20.42 -1.18 13.84
C VAL A 328 20.67 -1.09 15.36
N PRO A 329 21.07 0.09 15.89
CA PRO A 329 21.24 0.34 17.31
C PRO A 329 19.95 0.09 18.10
N GLU A 330 20.06 -0.42 19.33
CA GLU A 330 18.90 -0.72 20.19
C GLU A 330 18.02 0.52 20.45
N SER A 331 18.61 1.72 20.45
CA SER A 331 17.88 2.99 20.61
C SER A 331 16.94 3.34 19.45
N LEU A 332 17.22 2.82 18.25
CA LEU A 332 16.46 3.05 17.01
C LEU A 332 15.73 1.79 16.52
N ARG A 333 16.01 0.63 17.11
CA ARG A 333 15.45 -0.64 16.69
C ARG A 333 13.96 -0.73 17.01
N MET A 334 13.16 -1.05 16.00
CA MET A 334 11.77 -1.45 16.21
C MET A 334 11.63 -2.95 16.34
N LYS A 335 10.90 -3.36 17.38
CA LYS A 335 10.50 -4.76 17.52
C LYS A 335 9.49 -5.12 16.44
N LYS A 336 9.72 -6.26 15.78
CA LYS A 336 8.80 -6.79 14.77
C LYS A 336 7.48 -7.23 15.41
N GLU A 337 7.52 -7.79 16.61
CA GLU A 337 6.36 -8.32 17.34
C GLU A 337 5.90 -7.41 18.48
N LEU A 338 4.61 -7.55 18.85
CA LEU A 338 4.11 -6.95 20.08
C LEU A 338 4.80 -7.66 21.24
N SER A 339 5.48 -6.88 22.08
CA SER A 339 6.44 -7.43 23.03
C SER A 339 5.86 -7.65 24.42
N SER A 340 4.64 -7.18 24.68
CA SER A 340 4.00 -7.29 25.99
C SER A 340 2.49 -7.51 25.93
N ARG A 341 1.97 -8.26 26.91
CA ARG A 341 0.51 -8.41 27.15
C ARG A 341 -0.20 -7.06 27.33
N ARG A 342 0.53 -6.06 27.83
CA ARG A 342 0.04 -4.69 27.98
C ARG A 342 -0.23 -4.04 26.61
N GLU A 343 0.71 -4.12 25.67
CA GLU A 343 0.53 -3.60 24.31
C GLU A 343 -0.63 -4.27 23.57
N GLU A 344 -0.82 -5.57 23.77
CA GLU A 344 -1.98 -6.29 23.22
C GLU A 344 -3.30 -5.82 23.83
N SER A 345 -3.34 -5.59 25.15
CA SER A 345 -4.53 -5.09 25.83
C SER A 345 -4.88 -3.67 25.39
N GLU A 346 -3.89 -2.78 25.32
CA GLU A 346 -4.05 -1.40 24.82
C GLU A 346 -4.57 -1.40 23.38
N LEU A 347 -4.07 -2.30 22.53
CA LEU A 347 -4.55 -2.42 21.15
C LEU A 347 -5.98 -2.99 21.06
N LYS A 348 -6.34 -3.97 21.89
CA LYS A 348 -7.72 -4.52 21.95
C LYS A 348 -8.73 -3.47 22.44
N GLY A 349 -8.30 -2.65 23.40
CA GLY A 349 -9.08 -1.54 23.95
C GLY A 349 -9.10 -0.27 23.10
N TYR A 350 -8.35 -0.23 21.99
CA TYR A 350 -8.23 0.98 21.18
C TYR A 350 -9.60 1.46 20.67
N ARG A 351 -9.84 2.76 20.82
CA ARG A 351 -10.98 3.48 20.28
C ARG A 351 -10.45 4.75 19.61
N THR A 352 -10.99 5.07 18.44
CA THR A 352 -10.69 6.31 17.73
C THR A 352 -10.93 7.50 18.67
N GLN A 353 -9.98 8.43 18.72
CA GLN A 353 -10.13 9.71 19.39
C GLN A 353 -9.98 10.81 18.34
N ASN A 354 -11.12 11.34 17.88
CA ASN A 354 -11.14 12.40 16.87
C ASN A 354 -10.66 13.72 17.46
N ARG A 355 -9.99 14.54 16.64
CA ARG A 355 -9.50 15.88 16.98
C ARG A 355 -10.40 16.99 16.45
N HIS A 356 -10.87 16.83 15.22
CA HIS A 356 -11.67 17.85 14.52
C HIS A 356 -13.16 17.55 14.63
N PHE A 357 -13.54 16.26 14.64
CA PHE A 357 -14.94 15.85 14.68
C PHE A 357 -15.27 15.17 16.02
N VAL A 358 -15.42 15.97 17.08
CA VAL A 358 -15.66 15.50 18.45
C VAL A 358 -17.15 15.51 18.79
N ARG A 359 -17.85 16.59 18.42
CA ARG A 359 -19.28 16.81 18.62
C ARG A 359 -20.04 16.63 17.32
N ARG A 360 -21.37 16.50 17.42
CA ARG A 360 -22.21 16.33 16.22
C ARG A 360 -22.20 17.58 15.35
N GLU A 361 -22.08 18.74 15.97
CA GLU A 361 -22.06 20.05 15.33
C GLU A 361 -20.80 20.29 14.49
N ASP A 362 -19.70 19.60 14.79
CA ASP A 362 -18.39 19.82 14.16
C ASP A 362 -18.37 19.42 12.67
N CYS A 363 -19.35 18.64 12.21
CA CYS A 363 -19.51 18.27 10.80
C CYS A 363 -20.48 19.17 10.02
N SER A 364 -21.04 20.20 10.65
CA SER A 364 -22.08 21.06 10.04
C SER A 364 -21.67 21.69 8.72
N ASP A 365 -20.45 22.24 8.63
CA ASP A 365 -19.91 22.82 7.40
C ASP A 365 -19.83 21.80 6.26
N ILE A 366 -19.45 20.55 6.56
CA ILE A 366 -19.39 19.46 5.59
C ILE A 366 -20.80 19.07 5.14
N LEU A 367 -21.76 18.96 6.07
CA LEU A 367 -23.13 18.62 5.73
C LEU A 367 -23.80 19.70 4.87
N ASP A 368 -23.53 20.97 5.16
CA ASP A 368 -24.00 22.08 4.33
C ASP A 368 -23.32 22.09 2.95
N TRP A 369 -22.02 21.78 2.88
CA TRP A 369 -21.33 21.57 1.61
C TRP A 369 -21.97 20.43 0.81
N ILE A 370 -22.26 19.28 1.43
CA ILE A 370 -22.93 18.15 0.78
C ILE A 370 -24.29 18.58 0.23
N ARG A 371 -25.11 19.26 1.04
CA ARG A 371 -26.44 19.74 0.62
C ARG A 371 -26.37 20.66 -0.60
N ARG A 372 -25.34 21.51 -0.69
CA ARG A 372 -25.16 22.46 -1.82
C ARG A 372 -24.60 21.80 -3.08
N THR A 373 -23.85 20.72 -2.95
CA THR A 373 -23.01 20.17 -4.03
C THR A 373 -23.47 18.82 -4.56
N GLN A 374 -24.26 18.08 -3.78
CA GLN A 374 -24.76 16.75 -4.12
C GLN A 374 -26.27 16.71 -4.37
N ALA A 375 -26.93 17.87 -4.38
CA ALA A 375 -28.36 18.00 -4.69
C ALA A 375 -28.64 17.90 -6.19
#